data_AF-A0A1I7VKN0-F1
#
_entry.id   AF-A0A1I7VKN0-F1
#
_cell.length_a   1.000
_cell.length_b   1.000
_cell.length_c   1.000
_cell.angle_alpha   90.00
_cell.angle_beta   90.00
_cell.angle_gamma   90.00
#
_symmetry.space_group_name_H-M   'P 1'
#
loop_
_entity.id
_entity.type
_entity.pdbx_description
1 polymer ?
#
loop_
_entity_poly.entity_id
_entity_poly.type
_entity_poly.pdbx_seq_one_letter_code
_entity_poly.pdbx_strand_id
1 'polypeptide(L)'
;MNGCIHDGNNYKDGETWVEKDAFVMRCRMNDDGTSWMVEITGCKIPSGITIPINSSMIDGNYEWKCTKNNDGQIVMQKTLHANATCGEHQRGDQWREKSFLYECGTGGQQKLIACFAEDNEQINVGESKEINGYIIKCEKYENGTVIMHGIHKGTENGTTFQVECIDSKGEHHIADSWWIDGHRFNKTCLPSGRIEIVNCISKDGIRIPLNKEIIIDGTKHICETTADGRIRFASLPHHSTINNSNE
;
A
#
# COMPACT_ATOMS: atom_id res chain seq x y z
N MET A 1 29.32 31.21 46.82
CA MET A 1 28.16 30.74 46.02
C MET A 1 27.83 29.35 46.51
N ASN A 2 26.59 29.12 46.92
CA ASN A 2 26.15 27.85 47.51
C ASN A 2 25.24 27.11 46.52
N GLY A 3 25.75 26.84 45.32
CA GLY A 3 24.98 26.24 44.24
C GLY A 3 25.64 26.40 42.88
N CYS A 4 25.00 25.81 41.86
CA CYS A 4 25.45 25.85 40.48
C CYS A 4 24.89 27.07 39.75
N ILE A 5 25.66 27.61 38.81
CA ILE A 5 25.19 28.61 37.84
C ILE A 5 25.14 27.96 36.46
N HIS A 6 23.95 27.93 35.85
CA HIS A 6 23.74 27.37 34.51
C HIS A 6 22.79 28.26 33.71
N ASP A 7 23.22 28.69 32.52
CA ASP A 7 22.50 29.64 31.66
C ASP A 7 21.98 30.89 32.41
N GLY A 8 22.80 31.43 33.31
CA GLY A 8 22.47 32.62 34.11
C GLY A 8 21.52 32.38 35.30
N ASN A 9 21.05 31.15 35.50
CA ASN A 9 20.19 30.77 36.63
C ASN A 9 21.01 30.14 37.77
N ASN A 10 20.53 30.31 39.01
CA ASN A 10 21.15 29.73 40.21
C ASN A 10 20.34 28.51 40.69
N TYR A 11 21.00 27.38 40.90
CA TYR A 11 20.39 26.12 41.35
C TYR A 11 21.02 25.65 42.66
N LYS A 12 20.19 25.14 43.58
CA LYS A 12 20.62 24.60 44.87
C LYS A 12 21.16 23.18 44.74
N ASP A 13 21.85 22.71 45.78
CA ASP A 13 22.29 21.32 45.86
C ASP A 13 21.10 20.35 45.74
N GLY A 14 21.22 19.37 44.86
CA GLY A 14 20.20 18.39 44.54
C GLY A 14 19.05 18.89 43.67
N GLU A 15 19.01 20.19 43.32
CA GLU A 15 17.96 20.74 42.46
C GLU A 15 18.09 20.19 41.04
N THR A 16 16.95 19.82 40.45
CA THR A 16 16.86 19.24 39.12
C THR A 16 15.98 20.08 38.20
N TRP A 17 16.35 20.14 36.92
CA TRP A 17 15.57 20.82 35.89
C TRP A 17 15.67 20.08 34.55
N VAL A 18 14.78 20.41 33.63
CA VAL A 18 14.80 19.85 32.27
C VAL A 18 15.38 20.89 31.33
N GLU A 19 16.43 20.50 30.61
CA GLU A 19 17.07 21.31 29.59
C GLU A 19 16.72 20.77 28.19
N LYS A 20 16.39 21.68 27.27
CA LYS A 20 16.00 21.38 25.88
C LYS A 20 14.88 20.33 25.77
N ASP A 21 13.96 20.34 26.75
CA ASP A 21 12.84 19.40 26.87
C ASP A 21 13.23 17.90 26.91
N ALA A 22 14.52 17.58 27.06
CA ALA A 22 15.02 16.22 26.85
C ALA A 22 16.05 15.76 27.89
N PHE A 23 16.82 16.66 28.52
CA PHE A 23 17.88 16.26 29.46
C PHE A 23 17.53 16.70 30.87
N VAL A 24 17.57 15.76 31.82
CA VAL A 24 17.33 16.04 33.23
C VAL A 24 18.67 16.36 33.89
N MET A 25 18.85 17.64 34.21
CA MET A 25 20.05 18.18 34.83
C MET A 25 19.92 18.13 36.35
N ARG A 26 21.05 18.02 37.05
CA ARG A 26 21.14 18.12 38.51
C ARG A 26 22.33 18.98 38.90
N CYS A 27 22.10 19.90 39.82
CA CYS A 27 23.17 20.60 40.51
C CYS A 27 23.64 19.77 41.71
N ARG A 28 24.95 19.58 41.85
CA ARG A 28 25.54 18.99 43.06
C ARG A 28 26.93 19.51 43.34
N MET A 29 27.37 19.35 44.58
CA MET A 29 28.77 19.54 44.94
C MET A 29 29.60 18.38 44.36
N ASN A 30 30.79 18.69 43.85
CA ASN A 30 31.79 17.69 43.48
C ASN A 30 32.19 16.87 44.71
N ASP A 31 32.66 15.64 44.47
CA ASP A 31 32.98 14.68 45.55
C ASP A 31 34.10 15.20 46.49
N ASP A 32 34.91 16.14 46.02
CA ASP A 32 35.98 16.80 46.79
C ASP A 32 35.47 17.90 47.74
N GLY A 33 34.20 18.27 47.64
CA GLY A 33 33.57 19.31 48.44
C GLY A 33 34.00 20.74 48.11
N THR A 34 34.79 20.95 47.04
CA THR A 34 35.42 22.27 46.78
C THR A 34 34.69 23.08 45.71
N SER A 35 33.93 22.43 44.85
CA SER A 35 33.32 23.05 43.67
C SER A 35 31.95 22.48 43.34
N TRP A 36 31.14 23.27 42.64
CA TRP A 36 29.79 22.89 42.19
C TRP A 36 29.85 22.41 40.74
N MET A 37 29.10 21.36 40.42
CA MET A 37 28.97 20.86 39.06
C MET A 37 27.50 20.66 38.67
N VAL A 38 27.25 20.80 37.38
CA VAL A 38 26.01 20.39 36.74
C VAL A 38 26.26 19.07 36.03
N GLU A 39 25.40 18.09 36.26
CA GLU A 39 25.44 16.81 35.56
C GLU A 39 24.09 16.47 34.96
N ILE A 40 24.11 15.68 33.88
CA ILE A 40 22.90 15.04 33.36
C ILE A 40 22.67 13.78 34.20
N THR A 41 21.43 13.54 34.62
CA THR A 41 21.03 12.38 35.43
C THR A 41 20.11 11.44 34.68
N GLY A 42 19.48 11.91 33.61
CA GLY A 42 18.59 11.12 32.77
C GLY A 42 18.09 11.90 31.57
N CYS A 43 17.26 11.25 30.78
CA CYS A 43 16.61 11.83 29.62
C CYS A 43 15.09 11.82 29.81
N LYS A 44 14.39 12.91 29.48
CA LYS A 44 12.93 13.02 29.55
C LYS A 44 12.31 12.70 28.19
N ILE A 45 11.33 11.80 28.16
CA ILE A 45 10.55 11.47 26.96
C ILE A 45 9.28 12.33 26.87
N PRO A 46 8.63 12.43 25.69
CA PRO A 46 7.43 13.28 25.49
C PRO A 46 6.26 12.98 26.43
N SER A 47 6.11 11.73 26.89
CA SER A 47 5.09 11.34 27.90
C SER A 47 5.38 11.89 29.30
N GLY A 48 6.54 12.55 29.49
CA GLY A 48 6.94 13.19 30.73
C GLY A 48 7.83 12.32 31.63
N ILE A 49 8.00 11.04 31.30
CA ILE A 49 8.80 10.09 32.08
C ILE A 49 10.30 10.40 31.92
N THR A 50 11.05 10.23 33.01
CA THR A 50 12.51 10.33 33.00
C THR A 50 13.14 8.95 32.96
N ILE A 51 14.01 8.72 31.98
CA ILE A 51 14.81 7.51 31.81
C ILE A 51 16.21 7.78 32.38
N PRO A 52 16.67 7.02 33.37
CA PRO A 52 18.04 7.16 33.90
C PRO A 52 19.10 6.92 32.82
N ILE A 53 20.28 7.54 32.98
CA ILE A 53 21.42 7.28 32.09
C ILE A 53 21.77 5.78 32.11
N ASN A 54 22.11 5.26 30.92
CA ASN A 54 22.39 3.85 30.64
C ASN A 54 21.20 2.91 30.92
N SER A 55 19.98 3.44 30.81
CA SER A 55 18.74 2.69 30.95
C SER A 55 17.88 2.80 29.70
N SER A 56 16.88 1.92 29.60
CA SER A 56 15.86 1.96 28.58
C SER A 56 14.47 1.77 29.16
N MET A 57 13.46 2.23 28.42
CA MET A 57 12.07 2.07 28.77
C MET A 57 11.21 1.92 27.51
N ILE A 58 10.16 1.11 27.60
CA ILE A 58 9.14 1.01 26.55
C ILE A 58 8.03 2.01 26.88
N ASP A 59 7.71 2.88 25.92
CA ASP A 59 6.59 3.81 25.99
C ASP A 59 5.78 3.71 24.69
N GLY A 60 4.57 3.15 24.79
CA GLY A 60 3.76 2.75 23.64
C GLY A 60 4.51 1.78 22.72
N ASN A 61 4.62 2.14 21.44
CA ASN A 61 5.27 1.32 20.41
C ASN A 61 6.78 1.47 20.35
N TYR A 62 7.39 2.29 21.21
CA TYR A 62 8.80 2.64 21.11
C TYR A 62 9.58 2.20 22.34
N GLU A 63 10.77 1.68 22.11
CA GLU A 63 11.80 1.60 23.13
C GLU A 63 12.64 2.89 23.06
N TRP A 64 12.75 3.55 24.20
CA TRP A 64 13.56 4.74 24.42
C TRP A 64 14.79 4.36 25.23
N LYS A 65 15.98 4.76 24.78
CA LYS A 65 17.25 4.51 25.48
C LYS A 65 17.96 5.82 25.74
N CYS A 66 18.37 6.03 27.00
CA CYS A 66 19.20 7.16 27.39
C CYS A 66 20.61 6.61 27.64
N THR A 67 21.56 6.86 26.74
CA THR A 67 22.90 6.25 26.81
C THR A 67 23.99 7.31 26.85
N LYS A 68 25.06 7.04 27.62
CA LYS A 68 26.30 7.81 27.55
C LYS A 68 27.24 7.14 26.55
N ASN A 69 27.60 7.84 25.48
CA ASN A 69 28.57 7.31 24.52
C ASN A 69 30.01 7.40 25.06
N ASN A 70 30.97 6.85 24.31
CA ASN A 70 32.38 6.82 24.71
C ASN A 70 33.02 8.21 24.85
N ASP A 71 32.49 9.20 24.13
CA ASP A 71 32.92 10.61 24.22
C ASP A 71 32.31 11.35 25.42
N GLY A 72 31.49 10.64 26.21
CA GLY A 72 30.82 11.18 27.38
C GLY A 72 29.53 11.96 27.08
N GLN A 73 29.11 12.03 25.83
CA GLN A 73 27.86 12.66 25.41
C GLN A 73 26.67 11.76 25.74
N ILE A 74 25.60 12.37 26.27
CA ILE A 74 24.33 11.69 26.52
C ILE A 74 23.46 11.77 25.26
N VAL A 75 22.96 10.61 24.82
CA VAL A 75 22.13 10.47 23.61
C VAL A 75 20.83 9.79 23.98
N MET A 76 19.71 10.38 23.54
CA MET A 76 18.41 9.73 23.54
C MET A 76 18.19 9.02 22.20
N GLN A 77 17.99 7.70 22.25
CA GLN A 77 17.66 6.89 21.08
C GLN A 77 16.20 6.44 21.16
N LYS A 78 15.50 6.50 20.03
CA LYS A 78 14.13 6.02 19.89
C LYS A 78 14.11 4.93 18.82
N THR A 79 13.67 3.74 19.17
CA THR A 79 13.54 2.61 18.24
C THR A 79 12.17 1.98 18.35
N LEU A 80 11.63 1.49 17.23
CA LEU A 80 10.37 0.77 17.23
C LEU A 80 10.54 -0.56 17.97
N HIS A 81 9.65 -0.83 18.94
CA HIS A 81 9.74 -2.04 19.75
C HIS A 81 9.18 -3.25 19.00
N ALA A 82 9.73 -4.44 19.23
CA ALA A 82 9.31 -5.66 18.54
C ALA A 82 7.83 -6.03 18.76
N ASN A 83 7.26 -5.60 19.90
CA ASN A 83 5.84 -5.78 20.23
C ASN A 83 4.99 -4.53 19.96
N ALA A 84 5.44 -3.62 19.09
CA ALA A 84 4.63 -2.49 18.67
C ALA A 84 3.28 -2.97 18.06
N THR A 85 2.23 -2.20 18.32
CA THR A 85 0.87 -2.45 17.85
C THR A 85 0.65 -1.94 16.43
N CYS A 86 -0.40 -2.44 15.79
CA CYS A 86 -0.90 -1.97 14.49
C CYS A 86 -2.18 -1.17 14.75
N GLY A 87 -2.02 0.11 15.09
CA GLY A 87 -3.14 0.92 15.60
C GLY A 87 -3.65 0.36 16.93
N GLU A 88 -4.90 -0.09 16.97
CA GLU A 88 -5.55 -0.70 18.14
C GLU A 88 -5.24 -2.20 18.29
N HIS A 89 -4.61 -2.82 17.31
CA HIS A 89 -4.34 -4.26 17.28
C HIS A 89 -3.00 -4.61 17.91
N GLN A 90 -3.03 -5.52 18.89
CA GLN A 90 -1.82 -6.06 19.54
C GLN A 90 -1.05 -6.98 18.60
N ARG A 91 0.22 -7.23 18.92
CA ARG A 91 1.04 -8.18 18.16
C ARG A 91 0.37 -9.56 18.15
N GLY A 92 0.21 -10.12 16.96
CA GLY A 92 -0.45 -11.40 16.72
C GLY A 92 -1.97 -11.30 16.53
N ASP A 93 -2.58 -10.15 16.81
CA ASP A 93 -4.00 -9.95 16.50
C ASP A 93 -4.23 -10.06 15.00
N GLN A 94 -5.34 -10.68 14.66
CA GLN A 94 -5.84 -10.76 13.29
C GLN A 94 -7.17 -10.04 13.19
N TRP A 95 -7.34 -9.25 12.13
CA TRP A 95 -8.57 -8.53 11.88
C TRP A 95 -8.90 -8.50 10.40
N ARG A 96 -10.19 -8.48 10.10
CA ARG A 96 -10.70 -8.45 8.74
C ARG A 96 -11.09 -7.03 8.37
N GLU A 97 -10.62 -6.57 7.23
CA GLU A 97 -11.14 -5.37 6.56
C GLU A 97 -11.65 -5.75 5.18
N LYS A 98 -12.97 -5.64 4.97
CA LYS A 98 -13.63 -6.04 3.73
C LYS A 98 -13.28 -7.49 3.33
N SER A 99 -12.62 -7.68 2.19
CA SER A 99 -12.22 -8.99 1.67
C SER A 99 -10.81 -9.42 2.08
N PHE A 100 -10.17 -8.74 3.03
CA PHE A 100 -8.78 -9.04 3.42
C PHE A 100 -8.66 -9.32 4.91
N LEU A 101 -7.84 -10.31 5.24
CA LEU A 101 -7.42 -10.65 6.60
C LEU A 101 -6.02 -10.11 6.82
N TYR A 102 -5.86 -9.34 7.89
CA TYR A 102 -4.59 -8.79 8.34
C TYR A 102 -4.13 -9.43 9.64
N GLU A 103 -2.83 -9.42 9.87
CA GLU A 103 -2.17 -9.79 11.13
C GLU A 103 -1.19 -8.69 11.53
N CYS A 104 -1.13 -8.39 12.83
CA CYS A 104 -0.13 -7.47 13.35
C CYS A 104 1.18 -8.21 13.65
N GLY A 105 2.13 -8.06 12.73
CA GLY A 105 3.47 -8.63 12.84
C GLY A 105 4.41 -7.86 13.76
N THR A 106 5.63 -8.38 13.88
CA THR A 106 6.72 -7.75 14.64
C THR A 106 6.92 -6.29 14.24
N GLY A 107 7.10 -5.43 15.25
CA GLY A 107 7.32 -4.01 15.03
C GLY A 107 6.09 -3.26 14.49
N GLY A 108 4.88 -3.72 14.80
CA GLY A 108 3.66 -3.06 14.34
C GLY A 108 3.47 -3.15 12.82
N GLN A 109 4.05 -4.18 12.19
CA GLN A 109 3.92 -4.38 10.75
C GLN A 109 2.59 -5.08 10.44
N GLN A 110 1.65 -4.33 9.87
CA GLN A 110 0.42 -4.92 9.32
C GLN A 110 0.75 -5.80 8.10
N LYS A 111 0.39 -7.09 8.18
CA LYS A 111 0.59 -8.07 7.11
C LYS A 111 -0.76 -8.56 6.60
N LEU A 112 -0.99 -8.48 5.29
CA LEU A 112 -2.13 -9.14 4.66
C LEU A 112 -1.80 -10.64 4.54
N ILE A 113 -2.60 -11.48 5.19
CA ILE A 113 -2.34 -12.92 5.31
C ILE A 113 -3.36 -13.79 4.54
N ALA A 114 -4.56 -13.27 4.28
CA ALA A 114 -5.55 -13.96 3.46
C ALA A 114 -6.54 -13.01 2.76
N CYS A 115 -7.23 -13.53 1.76
CA CYS A 115 -8.40 -12.95 1.12
C CYS A 115 -9.67 -13.72 1.52
N PHE A 116 -10.83 -13.07 1.44
CA PHE A 116 -12.16 -13.66 1.65
C PHE A 116 -13.03 -13.50 0.40
N ALA A 117 -13.49 -14.62 -0.15
CA ALA A 117 -14.44 -14.67 -1.26
C ALA A 117 -15.90 -14.37 -0.80
N GLU A 118 -16.84 -14.30 -1.75
CA GLU A 118 -18.25 -13.91 -1.49
C GLU A 118 -18.96 -14.78 -0.44
N ASP A 119 -18.57 -16.05 -0.30
CA ASP A 119 -19.12 -16.99 0.69
C ASP A 119 -18.31 -17.06 2.01
N ASN A 120 -17.54 -16.01 2.33
CA ASN A 120 -16.58 -15.96 3.46
C ASN A 120 -15.54 -17.08 3.42
N GLU A 121 -15.28 -17.66 2.26
CA GLU A 121 -14.20 -18.62 2.12
C GLU A 121 -12.84 -17.90 2.19
N GLN A 122 -12.02 -18.31 3.14
CA GLN A 122 -10.66 -17.81 3.30
C GLN A 122 -9.72 -18.48 2.29
N ILE A 123 -8.89 -17.67 1.64
CA ILE A 123 -7.83 -18.09 0.72
C ILE A 123 -6.55 -17.40 1.19
N ASN A 124 -5.53 -18.13 1.64
CA ASN A 124 -4.32 -17.49 2.13
C ASN A 124 -3.59 -16.79 0.98
N VAL A 125 -2.80 -15.77 1.31
CA VAL A 125 -2.00 -15.06 0.31
C VAL A 125 -1.05 -16.02 -0.40
N GLY A 126 -1.08 -16.00 -1.73
CA GLY A 126 -0.34 -16.91 -2.61
C GLY A 126 -1.12 -18.18 -2.99
N GLU A 127 -2.28 -18.43 -2.37
CA GLU A 127 -3.11 -19.60 -2.65
C GLU A 127 -4.26 -19.30 -3.60
N SER A 128 -4.90 -20.37 -4.06
CA SER A 128 -6.09 -20.33 -4.88
C SER A 128 -7.10 -21.38 -4.42
N LYS A 129 -8.38 -21.14 -4.72
CA LYS A 129 -9.47 -22.05 -4.39
C LYS A 129 -10.51 -22.07 -5.50
N GLU A 130 -11.07 -23.25 -5.77
CA GLU A 130 -12.17 -23.41 -6.70
C GLU A 130 -13.51 -23.10 -6.02
N ILE A 131 -14.24 -22.12 -6.55
CA ILE A 131 -15.54 -21.66 -6.02
C ILE A 131 -16.46 -21.43 -7.23
N ASN A 132 -17.58 -22.14 -7.29
CA ASN A 132 -18.63 -21.97 -8.30
C ASN A 132 -18.11 -21.97 -9.76
N GLY A 133 -17.17 -22.86 -10.09
CA GLY A 133 -16.58 -22.95 -11.44
C GLY A 133 -15.49 -21.91 -11.75
N TYR A 134 -15.06 -21.14 -10.75
CA TYR A 134 -13.93 -20.21 -10.86
C TYR A 134 -12.78 -20.66 -9.98
N ILE A 135 -11.55 -20.48 -10.45
CA ILE A 135 -10.35 -20.51 -9.64
C ILE A 135 -10.13 -19.10 -9.10
N ILE A 136 -10.48 -18.87 -7.83
CA ILE A 136 -10.25 -17.62 -7.14
C ILE A 136 -8.83 -17.62 -6.56
N LYS A 137 -8.03 -16.61 -6.90
CA LYS A 137 -6.64 -16.46 -6.47
C LYS A 137 -6.49 -15.26 -5.54
N CYS A 138 -5.74 -15.43 -4.45
CA CYS A 138 -5.27 -14.34 -3.58
C CYS A 138 -3.79 -14.06 -3.91
N GLU A 139 -3.53 -13.41 -5.04
CA GLU A 139 -2.19 -13.32 -5.61
C GLU A 139 -1.39 -12.15 -5.01
N LYS A 140 -0.13 -12.41 -4.63
CA LYS A 140 0.83 -11.39 -4.19
C LYS A 140 1.86 -11.12 -5.27
N TYR A 141 2.01 -9.86 -5.66
CA TYR A 141 3.02 -9.39 -6.60
C TYR A 141 4.34 -9.05 -5.90
N GLU A 142 5.44 -9.00 -6.66
CA GLU A 142 6.78 -8.68 -6.15
C GLU A 142 6.85 -7.32 -5.44
N ASN A 143 6.05 -6.35 -5.90
CA ASN A 143 5.94 -5.03 -5.28
C ASN A 143 5.16 -5.04 -3.94
N GLY A 144 4.71 -6.20 -3.48
CA GLY A 144 3.96 -6.38 -2.23
C GLY A 144 2.45 -6.20 -2.35
N THR A 145 1.93 -5.79 -3.50
CA THR A 145 0.49 -5.66 -3.74
C THR A 145 -0.17 -7.04 -3.71
N VAL A 146 -1.35 -7.15 -3.09
CA VAL A 146 -2.17 -8.36 -3.14
C VAL A 146 -3.46 -8.07 -3.88
N ILE A 147 -3.82 -8.92 -4.83
CA ILE A 147 -5.07 -8.82 -5.60
C ILE A 147 -5.84 -10.13 -5.51
N MET A 148 -7.11 -10.02 -5.14
CA MET A 148 -8.05 -11.12 -5.28
C MET A 148 -8.70 -11.06 -6.66
N HIS A 149 -8.61 -12.14 -7.44
CA HIS A 149 -9.25 -12.23 -8.75
C HIS A 149 -9.68 -13.67 -9.06
N GLY A 150 -10.74 -13.82 -9.84
CA GLY A 150 -11.27 -15.10 -10.29
C GLY A 150 -10.95 -15.37 -11.75
N ILE A 151 -10.62 -16.61 -12.06
CA ILE A 151 -10.42 -17.10 -13.43
C ILE A 151 -11.42 -18.22 -13.68
N HIS A 152 -12.15 -18.17 -14.79
CA HIS A 152 -13.09 -19.25 -15.11
C HIS A 152 -12.32 -20.56 -15.30
N LYS A 153 -12.78 -21.62 -14.64
CA LYS A 153 -12.21 -22.97 -14.76
C LYS A 153 -12.66 -23.55 -16.11
N GLY A 154 -11.73 -23.67 -17.05
CA GLY A 154 -12.00 -24.30 -18.33
C GLY A 154 -12.13 -25.81 -18.26
N THR A 155 -12.24 -26.44 -19.42
CA THR A 155 -12.45 -27.90 -19.55
C THR A 155 -11.20 -28.70 -19.10
N GLU A 156 -11.40 -29.72 -18.25
CA GLU A 156 -10.33 -30.63 -17.80
C GLU A 156 -9.86 -31.55 -18.94
N ASN A 157 -8.76 -31.20 -19.61
CA ASN A 157 -8.01 -32.15 -20.44
C ASN A 157 -6.78 -32.60 -19.67
N GLY A 158 -6.94 -33.60 -18.80
CA GLY A 158 -5.85 -34.38 -18.21
C GLY A 158 -4.72 -33.53 -17.61
N THR A 159 -4.85 -33.18 -16.33
CA THR A 159 -3.80 -32.56 -15.47
C THR A 159 -3.46 -31.08 -15.66
N THR A 160 -3.95 -30.38 -16.69
CA THR A 160 -3.77 -28.92 -16.82
C THR A 160 -5.11 -28.19 -16.95
N PHE A 161 -5.30 -27.16 -16.12
CA PHE A 161 -6.43 -26.24 -16.25
C PHE A 161 -6.13 -25.23 -17.35
N GLN A 162 -6.92 -25.23 -18.42
CA GLN A 162 -6.85 -24.19 -19.43
C GLN A 162 -7.70 -23.00 -18.99
N VAL A 163 -7.10 -21.82 -18.98
CA VAL A 163 -7.80 -20.56 -18.74
C VAL A 163 -8.73 -20.29 -19.92
N GLU A 164 -9.99 -19.99 -19.63
CA GLU A 164 -11.02 -19.68 -20.63
C GLU A 164 -11.68 -18.33 -20.32
N CYS A 165 -12.07 -17.63 -21.38
CA CYS A 165 -12.90 -16.44 -21.34
C CYS A 165 -14.27 -16.75 -21.93
N ILE A 166 -15.32 -16.15 -21.36
CA ILE A 166 -16.69 -16.32 -21.84
C ILE A 166 -17.15 -15.03 -22.52
N ASP A 167 -17.72 -15.14 -23.72
CA ASP A 167 -18.22 -13.99 -24.46
C ASP A 167 -19.68 -13.62 -24.11
N SER A 168 -20.23 -12.59 -24.78
CA SER A 168 -21.60 -12.13 -24.50
C SER A 168 -22.71 -13.14 -24.83
N LYS A 169 -22.40 -14.22 -25.56
CA LYS A 169 -23.33 -15.31 -25.90
C LYS A 169 -23.13 -16.53 -25.01
N GLY A 170 -22.12 -16.53 -24.13
CA GLY A 170 -21.76 -17.68 -23.31
C GLY A 170 -20.81 -18.65 -24.01
N GLU A 171 -20.22 -18.29 -25.16
CA GLU A 171 -19.24 -19.16 -25.84
C GLU A 171 -17.87 -19.08 -25.15
N HIS A 172 -17.19 -20.23 -25.06
CA HIS A 172 -15.91 -20.39 -24.39
C HIS A 172 -14.75 -20.17 -25.36
N HIS A 173 -13.80 -19.32 -24.95
CA HIS A 173 -12.61 -18.97 -25.71
C HIS A 173 -11.36 -19.29 -24.90
N ILE A 174 -10.44 -20.08 -25.45
CA ILE A 174 -9.19 -20.42 -24.76
C ILE A 174 -8.29 -19.19 -24.58
N ALA A 175 -7.41 -19.20 -23.59
CA ALA A 175 -6.35 -18.20 -23.45
C ALA A 175 -5.55 -18.02 -24.75
N ASP A 176 -5.12 -16.78 -24.99
CA ASP A 176 -4.42 -16.28 -26.18
C ASP A 176 -5.25 -16.31 -27.49
N SER A 177 -6.53 -16.73 -27.44
CA SER A 177 -7.45 -16.61 -28.58
C SER A 177 -8.09 -15.23 -28.67
N TRP A 178 -8.66 -14.93 -29.85
CA TRP A 178 -9.40 -13.70 -30.11
C TRP A 178 -10.71 -14.00 -30.83
N TRP A 179 -11.70 -13.14 -30.63
CA TRP A 179 -13.03 -13.25 -31.26
C TRP A 179 -13.66 -11.88 -31.49
N ILE A 180 -14.71 -11.87 -32.31
CA ILE A 180 -15.53 -10.67 -32.55
C ILE A 180 -16.81 -10.81 -31.74
N ASP A 181 -16.95 -9.99 -30.72
CA ASP A 181 -18.12 -9.97 -29.86
C ASP A 181 -19.14 -8.92 -30.32
N GLY A 182 -20.41 -9.32 -30.40
CA GLY A 182 -21.53 -8.47 -30.82
C GLY A 182 -21.35 -7.80 -32.20
N HIS A 183 -20.52 -8.37 -33.10
CA HIS A 183 -20.12 -7.75 -34.38
C HIS A 183 -19.47 -6.36 -34.24
N ARG A 184 -18.96 -6.03 -33.05
CA ARG A 184 -18.54 -4.66 -32.71
C ARG A 184 -17.18 -4.59 -32.07
N PHE A 185 -16.79 -5.57 -31.27
CA PHE A 185 -15.58 -5.51 -30.47
C PHE A 185 -14.69 -6.71 -30.78
N ASN A 186 -13.48 -6.43 -31.21
CA ASN A 186 -12.44 -7.43 -31.32
C ASN A 186 -11.80 -7.63 -29.94
N LYS A 187 -12.01 -8.81 -29.36
CA LYS A 187 -11.62 -9.15 -28.00
C LYS A 187 -10.53 -10.22 -28.02
N THR A 188 -9.62 -10.16 -27.05
CA THR A 188 -8.58 -11.17 -26.81
C THR A 188 -8.71 -11.70 -25.39
N CYS A 189 -8.64 -13.02 -25.22
CA CYS A 189 -8.53 -13.67 -23.91
C CYS A 189 -7.06 -13.72 -23.51
N LEU A 190 -6.67 -13.01 -22.46
CA LEU A 190 -5.30 -13.06 -21.96
C LEU A 190 -5.05 -14.35 -21.17
N PRO A 191 -3.78 -14.77 -20.99
CA PRO A 191 -3.42 -15.90 -20.10
C PRO A 191 -3.92 -15.75 -18.66
N SER A 192 -4.21 -14.52 -18.23
CA SER A 192 -4.79 -14.21 -16.92
C SER A 192 -6.30 -14.44 -16.84
N GLY A 193 -6.98 -14.79 -17.94
CA GLY A 193 -8.44 -14.90 -18.02
C GLY A 193 -9.15 -13.55 -18.16
N ARG A 194 -8.38 -12.46 -18.27
CA ARG A 194 -8.90 -11.11 -18.55
C ARG A 194 -9.19 -10.96 -20.04
N ILE A 195 -10.33 -10.35 -20.34
CA ILE A 195 -10.72 -9.97 -21.69
C ILE A 195 -10.26 -8.54 -21.98
N GLU A 196 -9.49 -8.34 -23.05
CA GLU A 196 -9.15 -7.02 -23.56
C GLU A 196 -9.87 -6.73 -24.88
N ILE A 197 -10.31 -5.47 -25.06
CA ILE A 197 -10.83 -5.00 -26.35
C ILE A 197 -9.69 -4.31 -27.10
N VAL A 198 -9.29 -4.88 -28.24
CA VAL A 198 -8.15 -4.39 -29.03
C VAL A 198 -8.57 -3.31 -30.02
N ASN A 199 -9.75 -3.47 -30.62
CA ASN A 199 -10.32 -2.53 -31.58
C ASN A 199 -11.84 -2.66 -31.66
N CYS A 200 -12.49 -1.63 -32.18
CA CYS A 200 -13.88 -1.70 -32.61
C CYS A 200 -13.95 -2.08 -34.09
N ILE A 201 -15.05 -2.71 -34.51
CA ILE A 201 -15.29 -3.12 -35.89
C ILE A 201 -16.47 -2.33 -36.45
N SER A 202 -16.30 -1.70 -37.63
CA SER A 202 -17.37 -1.02 -38.36
C SER A 202 -18.36 -2.02 -38.97
N LYS A 203 -19.48 -1.55 -39.54
CA LYS A 203 -20.40 -2.46 -40.26
C LYS A 203 -19.72 -3.13 -41.47
N ASP A 204 -18.77 -2.44 -42.10
CA ASP A 204 -18.03 -2.90 -43.27
C ASP A 204 -16.77 -3.71 -42.91
N GLY A 205 -16.62 -4.10 -41.63
CA GLY A 205 -15.51 -4.93 -41.16
C GLY A 205 -14.21 -4.19 -40.90
N ILE A 206 -14.21 -2.86 -40.97
CA ILE A 206 -13.01 -2.04 -40.75
C ILE A 206 -12.66 -2.03 -39.26
N ARG A 207 -11.37 -2.14 -38.95
CA ARG A 207 -10.84 -2.11 -37.58
C ARG A 207 -10.47 -0.69 -37.18
N ILE A 208 -11.12 -0.17 -36.14
CA ILE A 208 -10.82 1.12 -35.52
C ILE A 208 -10.02 0.84 -34.24
N PRO A 209 -8.72 1.16 -34.18
CA PRO A 209 -7.92 0.93 -32.98
C PRO A 209 -8.52 1.63 -31.75
N LEU A 210 -8.32 1.05 -30.57
CA LEU A 210 -8.81 1.65 -29.33
C LEU A 210 -8.19 3.03 -29.10
N ASN A 211 -9.02 3.97 -28.64
CA ASN A 211 -8.68 5.39 -28.42
C ASN A 211 -8.17 6.11 -29.67
N LYS A 212 -8.67 5.69 -30.84
CA LYS A 212 -8.40 6.33 -32.13
C LYS A 212 -9.69 6.66 -32.86
N GLU A 213 -9.56 7.62 -33.76
CA GLU A 213 -10.55 7.97 -34.77
C GLU A 213 -9.97 7.75 -36.16
N ILE A 214 -10.82 7.28 -37.07
CA ILE A 214 -10.46 7.12 -38.49
C ILE A 214 -11.59 7.69 -39.36
N ILE A 215 -11.26 8.26 -40.50
CA ILE A 215 -12.23 8.81 -41.46
C ILE A 215 -12.15 7.97 -42.73
N ILE A 216 -13.29 7.41 -43.15
CA ILE A 216 -13.41 6.56 -44.34
C ILE A 216 -14.69 6.97 -45.06
N ASP A 217 -14.58 7.25 -46.36
CA ASP A 217 -15.70 7.64 -47.23
C ASP A 217 -16.60 8.73 -46.62
N GLY A 218 -15.98 9.76 -46.04
CA GLY A 218 -16.69 10.88 -45.41
C GLY A 218 -17.41 10.52 -44.11
N THR A 219 -17.16 9.34 -43.53
CA THR A 219 -17.67 8.93 -42.21
C THR A 219 -16.51 8.85 -41.21
N LYS A 220 -16.65 9.56 -40.09
CA LYS A 220 -15.75 9.48 -38.95
C LYS A 220 -16.17 8.33 -38.03
N HIS A 221 -15.29 7.36 -37.83
CA HIS A 221 -15.46 6.29 -36.86
C HIS A 221 -14.56 6.53 -35.65
N ILE A 222 -15.12 6.33 -34.45
CA ILE A 222 -14.44 6.56 -33.17
C ILE A 222 -14.59 5.29 -32.32
N CYS A 223 -13.48 4.80 -31.77
CA CYS A 223 -13.46 3.74 -30.76
C CYS A 223 -12.72 4.29 -29.53
N GLU A 224 -13.41 4.50 -28.42
CA GLU A 224 -12.84 5.16 -27.24
C GLU A 224 -13.19 4.45 -25.94
N THR A 225 -12.26 4.49 -24.99
CA THR A 225 -12.51 4.18 -23.58
C THR A 225 -13.12 5.42 -22.91
N THR A 226 -14.34 5.29 -22.40
CA THR A 226 -15.02 6.34 -21.64
C THR A 226 -14.40 6.50 -20.25
N ALA A 227 -14.69 7.61 -19.57
CA ALA A 227 -14.12 7.92 -18.25
C ALA A 227 -14.46 6.88 -17.17
N ASP A 228 -15.56 6.14 -17.32
CA ASP A 228 -15.97 5.03 -16.45
C ASP A 228 -15.38 3.67 -16.88
N GLY A 229 -14.46 3.65 -17.86
CA GLY A 229 -13.76 2.46 -18.31
C GLY A 229 -14.51 1.59 -19.33
N ARG A 230 -15.71 2.00 -19.78
CA ARG A 230 -16.45 1.29 -20.84
C ARG A 230 -15.86 1.61 -22.21
N ILE A 231 -16.08 0.76 -23.20
CA ILE A 231 -15.68 1.03 -24.58
C ILE A 231 -16.89 1.45 -25.40
N ARG A 232 -16.77 2.59 -26.09
CA ARG A 232 -17.80 3.16 -26.96
C ARG A 232 -17.33 3.16 -28.41
N PHE A 233 -18.23 2.76 -29.30
CA PHE A 233 -18.07 2.93 -30.75
C PHE A 233 -19.05 3.98 -31.27
N ALA A 234 -18.58 4.87 -32.14
CA ALA A 234 -19.41 5.87 -32.81
C ALA A 234 -19.09 5.96 -34.31
N SER A 235 -20.11 6.20 -35.12
CA SER A 235 -19.98 6.55 -36.53
C SER A 235 -20.75 7.84 -36.78
N LEU A 236 -20.09 8.86 -37.32
CA LEU A 236 -20.65 10.19 -37.55
C LEU A 236 -20.30 10.67 -38.96
N PRO A 237 -21.20 11.36 -39.68
CA PRO A 237 -20.83 12.06 -40.90
C PRO A 237 -19.68 13.05 -40.64
N HIS A 238 -18.64 12.98 -41.45
CA HIS A 238 -17.54 13.92 -41.42
C HIS A 238 -17.76 14.98 -42.50
N HIS A 239 -18.31 16.12 -42.08
CA HIS A 239 -18.37 17.29 -42.95
C HIS A 239 -16.99 17.97 -42.94
N SER A 240 -16.24 17.84 -44.02
CA SER A 240 -15.09 18.70 -44.28
C SER A 240 -15.61 20.12 -44.49
N THR A 241 -15.25 21.04 -43.60
CA THR A 241 -15.43 22.48 -43.85
C THR A 241 -14.54 22.86 -45.02
N ILE A 242 -15.14 23.01 -46.20
CA ILE A 242 -14.52 23.68 -47.34
C ILE A 242 -14.43 25.16 -46.96
N ASN A 243 -13.24 25.60 -46.54
CA ASN A 243 -12.94 27.03 -46.50
C ASN A 243 -12.84 27.53 -47.96
N ASN A 244 -13.96 27.97 -48.51
CA ASN A 244 -13.96 28.82 -49.70
C ASN A 244 -13.51 30.22 -49.26
N SER A 245 -12.21 30.47 -49.29
CA SER A 245 -11.68 31.83 -49.36
C SER A 245 -11.85 32.34 -50.78
N ASN A 246 -13.01 32.94 -51.06
CA ASN A 246 -13.22 33.84 -52.18
C ASN A 246 -13.51 35.23 -51.62
N GLU A 247 -12.51 36.09 -51.64
CA GLU A 247 -12.65 37.55 -51.77
C GLU A 247 -11.58 38.06 -52.73
#